data_AF-C3Z8M2-F1
#
_entry.id   AF-C3Z8M2-F1
#
_cell.length_a   1.000
_cell.length_b   1.000
_cell.length_c   1.000
_cell.angle_alpha   90.00
_cell.angle_beta   90.00
_cell.angle_gamma   90.00
#
_symmetry.space_group_name_H-M   'P 1'
#
loop_
_entity.id
_entity.type
_entity.pdbx_description
1 polymer ?
#
loop_
_entity_poly.entity_id
_entity_poly.type
_entity_poly.pdbx_seq_one_letter_code
_entity_poly.pdbx_strand_id
1 'polypeptide(L)'
;MTDGSGMVDLHRVGRRDGPAFRDISSPSEFSDLYSYNPCYPFSLGSCRDAAACVSTQTHGIHMENSLGSQDKAAFFNIGSNLYIVYGTDRNNSKGYDAFKHVLREIHPSCKTQLFTLRSPCACPGMCETPVTTPPPHTTAPPTPVTVPHPTGNTTQPAQAACVQYGTCACMFKNGSYIDLTSLELTTGEPLFKDHPLSWPRRDDGFYYSFNPCAPFTEGKCEDVAVCRKNSLAGSEVSLGKQDSSTFATANENGPVAIAYASENRQVCLPEV
;
A
#
# COMPACT_ATOMS: atom_id res chain seq x y z
N MET A 1 -2.70 19.82 -11.37
CA MET A 1 -1.53 19.15 -10.77
C MET A 1 -1.70 19.26 -9.28
N THR A 2 -2.00 18.16 -8.59
CA THR A 2 -2.12 18.15 -7.12
C THR A 2 -0.73 17.83 -6.57
N ASP A 3 -0.20 18.69 -5.72
CA ASP A 3 1.09 18.62 -5.03
C ASP A 3 1.18 17.50 -3.97
N GLY A 4 0.33 16.47 -4.09
CA GLY A 4 0.15 15.44 -3.06
C GLY A 4 -0.51 15.95 -1.77
N SER A 5 -0.71 17.26 -1.63
CA SER A 5 -1.53 17.82 -0.57
C SER A 5 -3.02 17.73 -0.95
N GLY A 6 -3.87 17.67 0.05
CA GLY A 6 -5.31 17.63 -0.15
C GLY A 6 -6.01 16.61 0.73
N MET A 7 -7.33 16.69 0.73
CA MET A 7 -8.19 15.76 1.46
C MET A 7 -8.30 14.46 0.67
N VAL A 8 -8.12 13.33 1.36
CA VAL A 8 -8.59 12.03 0.87
C VAL A 8 -10.03 11.87 1.33
N ASP A 9 -10.95 11.82 0.38
CA ASP A 9 -12.36 11.58 0.65
C ASP A 9 -12.79 10.24 0.04
N LEU A 10 -13.07 9.27 0.90
CA LEU A 10 -13.50 7.93 0.50
C LEU A 10 -15.02 7.76 0.49
N HIS A 11 -15.80 8.81 0.79
CA HIS A 11 -17.27 8.73 0.77
C HIS A 11 -17.82 8.40 -0.62
N ARG A 12 -17.09 8.67 -1.71
CA ARG A 12 -17.49 8.28 -3.07
C ARG A 12 -17.18 6.83 -3.40
N VAL A 13 -16.28 6.19 -2.65
CA VAL A 13 -15.99 4.76 -2.79
C VAL A 13 -17.02 3.94 -2.04
N GLY A 14 -17.46 4.44 -0.88
CA GLY A 14 -18.52 3.83 -0.08
C GLY A 14 -19.89 3.88 -0.76
N ARG A 15 -20.76 2.95 -0.39
CA ARG A 15 -22.19 2.95 -0.75
C ARG A 15 -23.05 3.12 0.50
N ARG A 16 -24.10 3.95 0.42
CA ARG A 16 -25.07 4.11 1.53
C ARG A 16 -26.01 2.92 1.67
N ASP A 17 -26.25 2.22 0.56
CA ASP A 17 -27.20 1.10 0.49
C ASP A 17 -26.49 -0.23 0.32
N GLY A 18 -25.90 -0.72 1.42
CA GLY A 18 -25.19 -2.00 1.45
C GLY A 18 -23.69 -1.88 1.14
N PRO A 19 -22.97 -3.01 1.07
CA PRO A 19 -21.53 -3.00 0.88
C PRO A 19 -21.12 -2.47 -0.50
N ALA A 20 -20.08 -1.63 -0.55
CA ALA A 20 -19.47 -1.19 -1.79
C ALA A 20 -18.79 -2.36 -2.53
N PHE A 21 -18.19 -3.27 -1.78
CA PHE A 21 -17.52 -4.46 -2.27
C PHE A 21 -18.17 -5.67 -1.61
N ARG A 22 -18.74 -6.56 -2.40
CA ARG A 22 -19.54 -7.68 -1.92
C ARG A 22 -18.97 -8.99 -2.42
N ASP A 23 -18.97 -10.00 -1.56
CA ASP A 23 -18.65 -11.39 -1.87
C ASP A 23 -17.26 -11.56 -2.53
N ILE A 24 -16.27 -10.83 -2.03
CA ILE A 24 -14.87 -10.90 -2.47
C ILE A 24 -14.22 -12.15 -1.87
N SER A 25 -13.75 -13.07 -2.71
CA SER A 25 -13.08 -14.29 -2.25
C SER A 25 -11.67 -14.02 -1.72
N SER A 26 -11.31 -14.64 -0.59
CA SER A 26 -9.90 -14.68 -0.16
C SER A 26 -9.07 -15.61 -1.07
N PRO A 27 -7.84 -15.23 -1.46
CA PRO A 27 -6.93 -16.12 -2.18
C PRO A 27 -6.47 -17.33 -1.35
N SER A 28 -6.52 -17.24 -0.02
CA SER A 28 -5.89 -18.21 0.89
C SER A 28 -6.85 -19.24 1.49
N GLU A 29 -8.14 -18.95 1.54
CA GLU A 29 -9.15 -19.84 2.10
C GLU A 29 -10.34 -19.95 1.14
N PHE A 30 -10.50 -21.13 0.54
CA PHE A 30 -11.37 -21.40 -0.61
C PHE A 30 -12.88 -21.24 -0.32
N SER A 31 -13.29 -20.91 0.89
CA SER A 31 -14.71 -20.80 1.31
C SER A 31 -15.13 -19.43 1.80
N ASP A 32 -14.19 -18.50 1.97
CA ASP A 32 -14.47 -17.26 2.70
C ASP A 32 -14.75 -16.12 1.73
N LEU A 33 -15.94 -15.53 1.88
CA LEU A 33 -16.39 -14.38 1.11
C LEU A 33 -16.43 -13.14 2.01
N TYR A 34 -15.81 -12.07 1.56
CA TYR A 34 -15.68 -10.83 2.30
C TYR A 34 -16.50 -9.74 1.65
N SER A 35 -17.27 -9.03 2.45
CA SER A 35 -17.99 -7.83 2.04
C SER A 35 -17.51 -6.67 2.90
N TYR A 36 -17.23 -5.51 2.28
CA TYR A 36 -16.79 -4.33 3.01
C TYR A 36 -17.24 -3.03 2.35
N ASN A 37 -17.27 -1.98 3.15
CA ASN A 37 -17.77 -0.68 2.74
C ASN A 37 -16.98 0.44 3.41
N PRO A 38 -16.19 1.23 2.68
CA PRO A 38 -15.56 2.41 3.25
C PRO A 38 -16.61 3.47 3.63
N CYS A 39 -16.42 4.13 4.78
CA CYS A 39 -17.16 5.33 5.20
C CYS A 39 -18.67 5.20 5.45
N TYR A 40 -19.30 4.07 5.13
CA TYR A 40 -20.71 3.83 5.47
C TYR A 40 -20.89 2.45 6.12
N PRO A 41 -21.67 2.36 7.22
CA PRO A 41 -22.00 1.07 7.80
C PRO A 41 -22.97 0.33 6.86
N PHE A 42 -22.96 -0.99 6.92
CA PHE A 42 -23.95 -1.82 6.24
C PHE A 42 -24.39 -3.00 7.11
N SER A 43 -25.55 -3.54 6.78
CA SER A 43 -26.04 -4.80 7.34
C SER A 43 -26.12 -5.84 6.23
N LEU A 44 -25.55 -7.02 6.49
CA LEU A 44 -25.56 -8.16 5.57
C LEU A 44 -25.70 -9.43 6.41
N GLY A 45 -26.80 -10.15 6.22
CA GLY A 45 -27.07 -11.40 6.93
C GLY A 45 -27.06 -11.23 8.46
N SER A 46 -26.08 -11.78 9.19
CA SER A 46 -25.90 -11.59 10.65
C SER A 46 -25.10 -10.33 11.02
N CYS A 47 -24.32 -9.77 10.10
CA CYS A 47 -23.53 -8.56 10.34
C CYS A 47 -24.46 -7.34 10.42
N ARG A 48 -24.29 -6.53 11.48
CA ARG A 48 -25.06 -5.31 11.74
C ARG A 48 -24.10 -4.13 11.88
N ASP A 49 -24.46 -3.03 11.25
CA ASP A 49 -23.70 -1.76 11.23
C ASP A 49 -22.19 -1.94 11.00
N ALA A 50 -21.84 -2.92 10.16
CA ALA A 50 -20.48 -3.34 9.92
C ALA A 50 -19.80 -2.46 8.87
N ALA A 51 -18.49 -2.30 9.00
CA ALA A 51 -17.60 -1.80 7.96
C ALA A 51 -17.04 -2.93 7.10
N ALA A 52 -16.92 -4.14 7.67
CA ALA A 52 -16.53 -5.35 6.97
C ALA A 52 -17.21 -6.58 7.61
N CYS A 53 -17.55 -7.56 6.77
CA CYS A 53 -18.23 -8.79 7.13
C CYS A 53 -17.61 -9.95 6.38
N VAL A 54 -17.37 -11.08 7.05
CA VAL A 54 -16.95 -12.33 6.42
C VAL A 54 -18.08 -13.35 6.47
N SER A 55 -18.33 -14.03 5.37
CA SER A 55 -19.18 -15.20 5.24
C SER A 55 -18.28 -16.43 5.05
N THR A 56 -18.28 -17.32 6.03
CA THR A 56 -17.57 -18.59 6.07
C THR A 56 -18.55 -19.73 5.79
N GLN A 57 -18.18 -20.71 4.95
CA GLN A 57 -18.95 -21.93 4.79
C GLN A 57 -18.17 -23.12 5.36
N THR A 58 -18.68 -23.70 6.44
CA THR A 58 -18.04 -24.85 7.10
C THR A 58 -19.04 -26.00 7.18
N HIS A 59 -18.75 -27.12 6.51
CA HIS A 59 -19.64 -28.31 6.47
C HIS A 59 -21.10 -27.99 6.07
N GLY A 60 -21.30 -27.06 5.13
CA GLY A 60 -22.64 -26.65 4.69
C GLY A 60 -23.35 -25.64 5.61
N ILE A 61 -22.73 -25.26 6.73
CA ILE A 61 -23.22 -24.20 7.60
C ILE A 61 -22.61 -22.87 7.14
N HIS A 62 -23.47 -21.90 6.84
CA HIS A 62 -23.06 -20.52 6.57
C HIS A 62 -22.97 -19.75 7.89
N MET A 63 -21.80 -19.21 8.17
CA MET A 63 -21.56 -18.34 9.32
C MET A 63 -21.12 -16.98 8.82
N GLU A 64 -21.69 -15.92 9.38
CA GLU A 64 -21.30 -14.56 9.07
C GLU A 64 -20.78 -13.90 10.34
N ASN A 65 -19.65 -13.21 10.23
CA ASN A 65 -19.01 -12.52 11.35
C ASN A 65 -18.62 -11.10 10.94
N SER A 66 -18.97 -10.13 11.79
CA SER A 66 -18.50 -8.75 11.63
C SER A 66 -17.01 -8.68 11.92
N LEU A 67 -16.25 -8.05 11.01
CA LEU A 67 -14.81 -7.84 11.14
C LEU A 67 -14.48 -6.43 11.66
N GLY A 68 -15.47 -5.56 11.78
CA GLY A 68 -15.33 -4.25 12.41
C GLY A 68 -16.41 -3.28 12.01
N SER A 69 -16.40 -2.11 12.62
CA SER A 69 -17.43 -1.07 12.47
C SER A 69 -16.82 0.30 12.13
N GLN A 70 -17.65 1.20 11.57
CA GLN A 70 -17.21 2.53 11.14
C GLN A 70 -16.80 3.43 12.30
N ASP A 71 -17.49 3.33 13.44
CA ASP A 71 -17.19 4.09 14.66
C ASP A 71 -15.83 3.71 15.29
N LYS A 72 -15.23 2.62 14.81
CA LYS A 72 -13.91 2.12 15.22
C LYS A 72 -12.86 2.24 14.11
N ALA A 73 -13.18 2.95 13.03
CA ALA A 73 -12.24 3.20 11.95
C ALA A 73 -11.06 4.06 12.42
N ALA A 74 -9.86 3.71 11.98
CA ALA A 74 -8.65 4.51 12.13
C ALA A 74 -7.95 4.64 10.79
N PHE A 75 -7.59 5.87 10.43
CA PHE A 75 -6.82 6.18 9.23
C PHE A 75 -5.36 6.38 9.59
N PHE A 76 -4.45 5.84 8.78
CA PHE A 76 -3.03 6.07 8.94
C PHE A 76 -2.31 5.93 7.61
N ASN A 77 -1.18 6.64 7.51
CA ASN A 77 -0.31 6.61 6.34
C ASN A 77 0.97 5.86 6.71
N ILE A 78 1.34 4.88 5.89
CA ILE A 78 2.66 4.24 5.95
C ILE A 78 3.29 4.39 4.58
N GLY A 79 4.31 5.25 4.47
CA GLY A 79 4.83 5.69 3.18
C GLY A 79 3.75 6.38 2.34
N SER A 80 3.58 5.93 1.10
CA SER A 80 2.57 6.43 0.16
C SER A 80 1.20 5.72 0.24
N ASN A 81 1.06 4.73 1.13
CA ASN A 81 -0.16 3.97 1.25
C ASN A 81 -1.01 4.54 2.40
N LEU A 82 -2.26 4.89 2.06
CA LEU A 82 -3.30 5.14 3.04
C LEU A 82 -3.92 3.81 3.46
N TYR A 83 -4.05 3.62 4.76
CA TYR A 83 -4.72 2.49 5.36
C TYR A 83 -5.93 2.95 6.17
N ILE A 84 -6.94 2.09 6.19
CA ILE A 84 -8.07 2.19 7.10
C ILE A 84 -8.17 0.86 7.82
N VAL A 85 -8.18 0.91 9.15
CA VAL A 85 -8.41 -0.28 9.98
C VAL A 85 -9.70 -0.11 10.74
N TYR A 86 -10.53 -1.16 10.71
CA TYR A 86 -11.79 -1.23 11.44
C TYR A 86 -11.63 -2.21 12.60
N GLY A 87 -11.97 -1.77 13.83
CA GLY A 87 -11.96 -2.62 15.02
C GLY A 87 -13.33 -3.26 15.29
N THR A 88 -13.36 -4.35 16.08
CA THR A 88 -14.60 -5.01 16.56
C THR A 88 -14.92 -4.66 18.02
N ASP A 89 -16.09 -5.09 18.52
CA ASP A 89 -16.52 -4.92 19.92
C ASP A 89 -15.84 -5.84 20.93
N ARG A 90 -15.29 -6.98 20.49
CA ARG A 90 -14.62 -7.92 21.40
C ARG A 90 -13.26 -7.41 21.89
N ASN A 91 -12.64 -6.52 21.12
CA ASN A 91 -11.42 -5.83 21.50
C ASN A 91 -11.83 -4.40 21.87
N ASN A 92 -11.84 -4.08 23.16
CA ASN A 92 -12.24 -2.78 23.73
C ASN A 92 -11.32 -1.61 23.31
N SER A 93 -10.54 -1.77 22.26
CA SER A 93 -9.59 -0.82 21.74
C SER A 93 -10.13 -0.15 20.47
N LYS A 94 -9.98 1.17 20.41
CA LYS A 94 -10.14 1.92 19.14
C LYS A 94 -9.20 1.29 18.09
N GLY A 95 -9.48 1.45 16.79
CA GLY A 95 -8.66 0.92 15.68
C GLY A 95 -7.15 1.20 15.81
N TYR A 96 -6.75 2.12 16.68
CA TYR A 96 -5.39 2.39 17.13
C TYR A 96 -4.64 1.22 17.79
N ASP A 97 -5.24 0.35 18.64
CA ASP A 97 -4.48 -0.82 19.13
C ASP A 97 -4.46 -1.97 18.11
N ALA A 98 -5.47 -2.05 17.22
CA ALA A 98 -5.39 -2.91 16.05
C ALA A 98 -4.24 -2.45 15.12
N PHE A 99 -4.01 -1.14 15.01
CA PHE A 99 -2.86 -0.58 14.31
C PHE A 99 -1.52 -0.87 15.00
N LYS A 100 -1.43 -0.83 16.34
CA LYS A 100 -0.24 -1.33 17.05
C LYS A 100 0.04 -2.79 16.71
N HIS A 101 -0.97 -3.63 16.51
CA HIS A 101 -0.82 -5.00 16.04
C HIS A 101 -0.50 -5.15 14.54
N VAL A 102 -0.87 -4.17 13.71
CA VAL A 102 -0.45 -4.11 12.29
C VAL A 102 1.01 -3.66 12.17
N LEU A 103 1.49 -2.78 13.07
CA LEU A 103 2.87 -2.26 13.07
C LEU A 103 3.87 -3.10 13.88
N ARG A 104 3.49 -3.59 15.05
CA ARG A 104 4.25 -4.59 15.81
C ARG A 104 3.61 -5.93 15.51
N GLU A 105 4.30 -6.74 14.72
CA GLU A 105 4.10 -8.18 14.56
C GLU A 105 2.64 -8.65 14.56
N ILE A 106 2.22 -9.22 13.44
CA ILE A 106 1.04 -10.10 13.37
C ILE A 106 1.16 -11.12 14.50
N HIS A 107 0.53 -10.83 15.64
CA HIS A 107 0.45 -11.74 16.75
C HIS A 107 -0.26 -12.96 16.18
N PRO A 108 0.30 -14.18 16.26
CA PRO A 108 -0.28 -15.36 15.62
C PRO A 108 -1.70 -15.71 16.10
N SER A 109 -2.19 -15.04 17.16
CA SER A 109 -3.56 -15.12 17.66
C SER A 109 -4.55 -14.12 17.04
N CYS A 110 -4.09 -13.06 16.36
CA CYS A 110 -4.96 -12.03 15.78
C CYS A 110 -5.14 -12.25 14.27
N LYS A 111 -6.27 -12.83 13.90
CA LYS A 111 -6.69 -12.94 12.49
C LYS A 111 -6.98 -11.54 11.93
N THR A 112 -6.00 -10.93 11.27
CA THR A 112 -6.17 -9.65 10.57
C THR A 112 -6.31 -9.92 9.08
N GLN A 113 -7.36 -9.38 8.45
CA GLN A 113 -7.55 -9.46 7.00
C GLN A 113 -7.17 -8.13 6.35
N LEU A 114 -6.33 -8.23 5.32
CA LEU A 114 -5.87 -7.07 4.54
C LEU A 114 -6.54 -7.08 3.16
N PHE A 115 -7.17 -5.96 2.81
CA PHE A 115 -7.72 -5.73 1.49
C PHE A 115 -7.02 -4.54 0.85
N THR A 116 -6.64 -4.67 -0.42
CA THR A 116 -6.06 -3.58 -1.19
C THR A 116 -7.13 -2.93 -2.05
N LEU A 117 -7.52 -1.71 -1.70
CA LEU A 117 -8.41 -0.89 -2.51
C LEU A 117 -7.58 0.01 -3.44
N ARG A 118 -7.83 -0.08 -4.75
CA ARG A 118 -7.29 0.86 -5.73
C ARG A 118 -8.40 1.78 -6.21
N SER A 119 -8.32 3.05 -5.85
CA SER A 119 -9.30 4.06 -6.27
C SER A 119 -8.59 5.40 -6.46
N PRO A 120 -8.96 6.20 -7.50
CA PRO A 120 -8.50 7.59 -7.60
C PRO A 120 -8.84 8.40 -6.35
N CYS A 121 -9.92 8.07 -5.66
CA CYS A 121 -10.31 8.74 -4.41
C CYS A 121 -9.37 8.47 -3.24
N ALA A 122 -8.52 7.44 -3.32
CA ALA A 122 -7.48 7.19 -2.32
C ALA A 122 -6.28 8.13 -2.49
N CYS A 123 -6.21 8.90 -3.59
CA CYS A 123 -5.20 9.91 -3.83
C CYS A 123 -5.72 11.29 -3.38
N PRO A 124 -4.91 12.10 -2.67
CA PRO A 124 -5.28 13.46 -2.25
C PRO A 124 -5.80 14.32 -3.41
N GLY A 125 -6.98 14.92 -3.25
CA GLY A 125 -7.58 15.86 -4.20
C GLY A 125 -8.09 15.24 -5.52
N MET A 126 -7.97 13.93 -5.72
CA MET A 126 -8.33 13.26 -6.98
C MET A 126 -9.78 12.77 -7.04
N CYS A 127 -10.50 12.81 -5.91
CA CYS A 127 -11.89 12.35 -5.85
C CYS A 127 -12.88 13.37 -6.43
N GLU A 128 -12.48 14.63 -6.61
CA GLU A 128 -13.35 15.74 -7.01
C GLU A 128 -13.52 15.93 -8.51
N THR A 129 -12.68 15.34 -9.36
CA THR A 129 -12.86 15.50 -10.81
C THR A 129 -14.19 14.86 -11.22
N PRO A 130 -15.20 15.64 -11.64
CA PRO A 130 -16.35 15.06 -12.29
C PRO A 130 -15.80 14.38 -13.53
N VAL A 131 -16.12 13.11 -13.73
CA VAL A 131 -16.03 12.53 -15.08
C VAL A 131 -16.97 13.38 -15.91
N THR A 132 -16.42 14.36 -16.64
CA THR A 132 -17.18 15.22 -17.53
C THR A 132 -17.91 14.28 -18.49
N THR A 133 -19.23 14.36 -18.44
CA THR A 133 -20.21 13.53 -19.14
C THR A 133 -19.79 13.15 -20.57
N PRO A 134 -20.13 11.93 -21.03
CA PRO A 134 -20.04 11.58 -22.44
C PRO A 134 -20.90 12.56 -23.28
N PRO A 135 -20.46 12.94 -24.48
CA PRO A 135 -21.20 13.90 -25.31
C PRO A 135 -22.60 13.36 -25.66
N PRO A 136 -23.59 14.25 -25.86
CA PRO A 136 -25.00 13.88 -25.94
C PRO A 136 -25.30 13.07 -27.20
N HIS A 137 -25.88 11.88 -27.01
CA HIS A 137 -26.50 11.12 -28.10
C HIS A 137 -27.70 11.91 -28.64
N THR A 138 -27.56 12.43 -29.86
CA THR A 138 -28.68 12.93 -30.66
C THR A 138 -28.98 11.92 -31.76
N THR A 139 -30.20 11.43 -31.77
CA THR A 139 -30.76 10.41 -32.65
C THR A 139 -31.08 10.99 -34.03
N ALA A 140 -30.35 10.56 -35.08
CA ALA A 140 -30.85 10.48 -36.46
C ALA A 140 -29.86 9.69 -37.36
N PRO A 141 -30.30 8.67 -38.13
CA PRO A 141 -29.52 8.10 -39.24
C PRO A 141 -29.80 8.90 -40.53
N PRO A 142 -28.79 9.17 -41.39
CA PRO A 142 -28.58 8.24 -42.51
C PRO A 142 -27.14 8.12 -43.08
N THR A 143 -26.87 6.90 -43.55
CA THR A 143 -25.95 6.45 -44.64
C THR A 143 -24.44 6.70 -44.62
N PRO A 144 -23.65 5.73 -45.16
CA PRO A 144 -22.25 5.52 -44.81
C PRO A 144 -21.31 6.36 -45.67
N VAL A 145 -20.37 7.03 -45.02
CA VAL A 145 -19.13 7.47 -45.66
C VAL A 145 -18.00 6.69 -45.01
N THR A 146 -17.40 5.81 -45.81
CA THR A 146 -16.17 5.10 -45.48
C THR A 146 -15.05 6.13 -45.35
N VAL A 147 -14.65 6.43 -44.12
CA VAL A 147 -13.43 7.18 -43.80
C VAL A 147 -12.52 6.23 -43.01
N PRO A 148 -11.22 6.15 -43.31
CA PRO A 148 -10.33 5.16 -42.71
C PRO A 148 -10.23 5.37 -41.19
N HIS A 149 -10.38 4.27 -40.48
CA HIS A 149 -10.22 4.15 -39.05
C HIS A 149 -8.76 4.45 -38.65
N PRO A 150 -8.47 5.45 -37.80
CA PRO A 150 -7.28 5.41 -36.97
C PRO A 150 -7.59 4.42 -35.84
N THR A 151 -7.01 3.23 -35.89
CA THR A 151 -6.88 2.33 -34.73
C THR A 151 -6.03 3.04 -33.68
N GLY A 152 -6.68 3.87 -32.87
CA GLY A 152 -6.11 4.44 -31.66
C GLY A 152 -6.40 3.52 -30.48
N ASN A 153 -5.64 2.42 -30.39
CA ASN A 153 -5.45 1.76 -29.10
C ASN A 153 -4.93 2.82 -28.13
N THR A 154 -5.76 3.25 -27.19
CA THR A 154 -5.33 4.15 -26.12
C THR A 154 -4.56 3.30 -25.11
N THR A 155 -3.32 2.97 -25.48
CA THR A 155 -2.33 2.42 -24.58
C THR A 155 -2.01 3.53 -23.58
N GLN A 156 -2.52 3.40 -22.37
CA GLN A 156 -2.11 4.21 -21.22
C GLN A 156 -0.56 4.24 -21.21
N PRO A 157 0.09 5.42 -21.26
CA PRO A 157 1.53 5.47 -21.39
C PRO A 157 2.14 4.82 -20.15
N ALA A 158 3.04 3.85 -20.38
CA ALA A 158 3.89 3.25 -19.37
C ALA A 158 4.38 4.34 -18.41
N GLN A 159 4.14 4.15 -17.11
CA GLN A 159 4.55 5.12 -16.10
C GLN A 159 6.07 5.26 -16.22
N ALA A 160 6.51 6.43 -16.69
CA ALA A 160 7.90 6.65 -17.06
C ALA A 160 8.81 6.39 -15.86
N ALA A 161 10.00 5.81 -16.10
CA ALA A 161 11.01 5.60 -15.07
C ALA A 161 11.28 6.89 -14.26
N CYS A 162 11.36 6.77 -12.93
CA CYS A 162 11.70 7.90 -12.06
C CYS A 162 13.19 8.22 -12.22
N VAL A 163 13.51 9.40 -12.74
CA VAL A 163 14.89 9.85 -12.92
C VAL A 163 15.37 10.42 -11.60
N GLN A 164 16.44 9.84 -11.06
CA GLN A 164 17.00 10.27 -9.78
C GLN A 164 17.34 11.78 -9.78
N TYR A 165 16.86 12.47 -8.76
CA TYR A 165 16.96 13.91 -8.54
C TYR A 165 17.55 14.12 -7.13
N GLY A 166 18.77 13.63 -6.92
CA GLY A 166 19.45 13.59 -5.61
C GLY A 166 19.46 12.20 -4.97
N THR A 167 20.04 12.08 -3.77
CA THR A 167 20.12 10.81 -3.04
C THR A 167 18.76 10.34 -2.53
N CYS A 168 17.83 11.25 -2.30
CA CYS A 168 16.54 10.96 -1.69
C CYS A 168 15.31 11.46 -2.44
N ALA A 169 15.49 11.94 -3.68
CA ALA A 169 14.38 12.34 -4.51
C ALA A 169 14.56 11.84 -5.95
N CYS A 170 13.45 11.69 -6.65
CA CYS A 170 13.44 11.35 -8.07
C CYS A 170 12.27 12.05 -8.76
N MET A 171 12.46 12.41 -10.03
CA MET A 171 11.49 13.12 -10.84
C MET A 171 11.05 12.27 -12.03
N PHE A 172 9.75 12.19 -12.25
CA PHE A 172 9.15 11.50 -13.38
C PHE A 172 9.09 12.41 -14.61
N LYS A 173 9.01 11.83 -15.81
CA LYS A 173 8.88 12.61 -17.06
C LYS A 173 7.66 13.53 -17.12
N ASN A 174 6.61 13.21 -16.37
CA ASN A 174 5.39 14.03 -16.27
C ASN A 174 5.55 15.24 -15.31
N GLY A 175 6.73 15.44 -14.72
CA GLY A 175 7.02 16.54 -13.79
C GLY A 175 6.65 16.28 -12.32
N SER A 176 5.96 15.19 -12.01
CA SER A 176 5.80 14.75 -10.62
C SER A 176 7.13 14.26 -10.05
N TYR A 177 7.28 14.27 -8.72
CA TYR A 177 8.50 13.78 -8.06
C TYR A 177 8.16 13.05 -6.76
N ILE A 178 9.06 12.15 -6.36
CA ILE A 178 9.11 11.56 -5.02
C ILE A 178 10.23 12.28 -4.29
N ASP A 179 9.96 12.71 -3.07
CA ASP A 179 10.96 13.31 -2.18
C ASP A 179 10.81 12.68 -0.79
N LEU A 180 11.85 11.96 -0.39
CA LEU A 180 11.92 11.23 0.88
C LEU A 180 12.60 12.05 1.97
N THR A 181 13.01 13.30 1.74
CA THR A 181 13.68 14.15 2.75
C THR A 181 12.87 14.35 4.04
N SER A 182 11.54 14.26 3.96
CA SER A 182 10.68 14.25 5.16
C SER A 182 10.88 13.03 6.07
N LEU A 183 11.52 11.97 5.57
CA LEU A 183 11.93 10.76 6.29
C LEU A 183 13.42 10.81 6.67
N GLU A 184 14.04 11.98 6.65
CA GLU A 184 15.41 12.16 7.08
C GLU A 184 15.48 12.28 8.61
N LEU A 185 16.31 11.44 9.24
CA LEU A 185 16.68 11.60 10.65
C LEU A 185 18.18 11.90 10.77
N THR A 186 18.54 13.15 11.07
CA THR A 186 19.93 13.63 11.07
C THR A 186 20.65 13.44 12.41
N THR A 187 20.09 12.68 13.34
CA THR A 187 20.68 12.48 14.69
C THR A 187 21.90 11.54 14.68
N GLY A 188 22.18 10.89 13.54
CA GLY A 188 23.18 9.82 13.42
C GLY A 188 22.64 8.44 13.82
N GLU A 189 21.37 8.35 14.22
CA GLU A 189 20.66 7.11 14.50
C GLU A 189 19.80 6.66 13.30
N PRO A 190 19.49 5.36 13.17
CA PRO A 190 18.56 4.91 12.15
C PRO A 190 17.14 5.42 12.43
N LEU A 191 16.44 5.90 11.40
CA LEU A 191 15.02 6.29 11.52
C LEU A 191 14.16 5.08 11.88
N PHE A 192 14.45 3.94 11.25
CA PHE A 192 13.78 2.67 11.50
C PHE A 192 14.81 1.72 12.09
N LYS A 193 14.65 1.34 13.36
CA LYS A 193 15.63 0.54 14.09
C LYS A 193 15.15 -0.89 14.32
N ASP A 194 16.04 -1.86 14.10
CA ASP A 194 15.84 -3.28 14.40
C ASP A 194 14.51 -3.85 13.84
N HIS A 195 14.15 -3.50 12.60
CA HIS A 195 12.94 -4.00 11.97
C HIS A 195 13.13 -5.42 11.39
N PRO A 196 12.30 -6.42 11.74
CA PRO A 196 12.33 -7.72 11.09
C PRO A 196 11.74 -7.64 9.67
N LEU A 197 12.08 -8.58 8.78
CA LEU A 197 11.35 -8.74 7.53
C LEU A 197 9.88 -9.09 7.83
N SER A 198 8.95 -8.42 7.15
CA SER A 198 7.53 -8.66 7.33
C SER A 198 7.13 -10.08 6.89
N TRP A 199 6.26 -10.72 7.68
CA TRP A 199 5.53 -11.95 7.31
C TRP A 199 4.89 -11.81 5.90
N PRO A 200 4.84 -12.86 5.06
CA PRO A 200 4.96 -14.29 5.37
C PRO A 200 6.37 -14.89 5.24
N ARG A 201 7.40 -14.07 5.03
CA ARG A 201 8.76 -14.60 5.04
C ARG A 201 9.06 -15.03 6.48
N ARG A 202 9.39 -16.32 6.67
CA ARG A 202 9.89 -16.83 7.95
C ARG A 202 10.98 -15.88 8.42
N ASP A 203 10.97 -15.55 9.71
CA ASP A 203 12.02 -14.81 10.38
C ASP A 203 13.36 -15.34 9.88
N ASP A 204 14.05 -14.53 9.07
CA ASP A 204 15.32 -14.92 8.46
C ASP A 204 16.45 -14.89 9.51
N GLY A 205 16.10 -14.56 10.75
CA GLY A 205 17.01 -14.38 11.85
C GLY A 205 17.77 -13.07 11.73
N PHE A 206 17.26 -12.09 10.98
CA PHE A 206 17.91 -10.79 10.80
C PHE A 206 16.96 -9.63 11.12
N TYR A 207 17.56 -8.60 11.71
CA TYR A 207 16.94 -7.28 11.87
C TYR A 207 17.60 -6.28 10.93
N TYR A 208 16.82 -5.31 10.49
CA TYR A 208 17.23 -4.30 9.54
C TYR A 208 16.99 -2.92 10.15
N SER A 209 18.05 -2.13 10.24
CA SER A 209 17.99 -0.72 10.58
C SER A 209 18.23 0.10 9.33
N PHE A 210 17.48 1.18 9.11
CA PHE A 210 17.63 2.00 7.92
C PHE A 210 17.24 3.46 8.12
N ASN A 211 17.89 4.32 7.36
CA ASN A 211 17.64 5.74 7.27
C ASN A 211 17.82 6.16 5.80
N PRO A 212 16.72 6.39 5.05
CA PRO A 212 16.80 6.55 3.61
C PRO A 212 17.65 7.75 3.17
N CYS A 213 17.62 8.84 3.94
CA CYS A 213 18.14 10.14 3.48
C CYS A 213 19.34 10.66 4.25
N ALA A 214 19.54 10.23 5.49
CA ALA A 214 20.70 10.59 6.28
C ALA A 214 21.54 9.36 6.64
N PRO A 215 22.88 9.46 6.62
CA PRO A 215 23.74 8.39 7.12
C PRO A 215 23.51 8.18 8.61
N PHE A 216 23.59 6.93 9.03
CA PHE A 216 23.59 6.56 10.44
C PHE A 216 24.70 5.57 10.74
N THR A 217 25.06 5.49 12.02
CA THR A 217 26.03 4.51 12.52
C THR A 217 25.40 3.63 13.59
N GLU A 218 25.51 2.32 13.42
CA GLU A 218 25.04 1.32 14.37
C GLU A 218 26.03 0.15 14.42
N GLY A 219 26.70 0.01 15.56
CA GLY A 219 27.70 -1.05 15.78
C GLY A 219 28.81 -1.01 14.72
N LYS A 220 28.91 -2.04 13.86
CA LYS A 220 29.89 -2.12 12.77
C LYS A 220 29.45 -1.49 11.46
N CYS A 221 28.19 -1.06 11.36
CA CYS A 221 27.69 -0.32 10.21
C CYS A 221 27.97 1.17 10.42
N GLU A 222 29.00 1.71 9.75
CA GLU A 222 29.39 3.12 9.86
C GLU A 222 28.97 3.91 8.61
N ASP A 223 28.30 5.04 8.83
CA ASP A 223 27.82 5.95 7.79
C ASP A 223 27.05 5.25 6.66
N VAL A 224 26.04 4.45 7.04
CA VAL A 224 25.25 3.61 6.10
C VAL A 224 23.83 4.12 5.89
N ALA A 225 23.17 3.63 4.85
CA ALA A 225 21.73 3.79 4.61
C ALA A 225 20.91 2.61 5.15
N VAL A 226 21.50 1.41 5.15
CA VAL A 226 20.87 0.18 5.64
C VAL A 226 21.91 -0.69 6.33
N CYS A 227 21.59 -1.13 7.55
CA CYS A 227 22.37 -2.08 8.33
C CYS A 227 21.53 -3.33 8.58
N ARG A 228 22.13 -4.52 8.39
CA ARG A 228 21.51 -5.79 8.76
C ARG A 228 22.26 -6.42 9.93
N LYS A 229 21.51 -6.82 10.94
CA LYS A 229 22.02 -7.45 12.16
C LYS A 229 21.50 -8.87 12.29
N ASN A 230 22.38 -9.84 12.52
CA ASN A 230 22.00 -11.21 12.82
C ASN A 230 21.51 -11.31 14.27
N SER A 231 20.28 -11.79 14.45
CA SER A 231 19.60 -11.94 15.73
C SER A 231 20.31 -12.91 16.71
N LEU A 232 21.05 -13.89 16.18
CA LEU A 232 21.71 -14.95 16.97
C LEU A 232 23.20 -14.68 17.19
N ALA A 233 23.90 -14.25 16.14
CA ALA A 233 25.35 -14.07 16.15
C ALA A 233 25.79 -12.63 16.49
N GLY A 234 24.86 -11.67 16.46
CA GLY A 234 25.17 -10.24 16.64
C GLY A 234 26.06 -9.65 15.55
N SER A 235 26.28 -10.37 14.45
CA SER A 235 27.05 -9.86 13.32
C SER A 235 26.24 -8.82 12.55
N GLU A 236 26.88 -7.70 12.23
CA GLU A 236 26.29 -6.58 11.51
C GLU A 236 26.97 -6.43 10.15
N VAL A 237 26.17 -6.14 9.13
CA VAL A 237 26.61 -6.01 7.73
C VAL A 237 25.96 -4.79 7.12
N SER A 238 26.79 -3.91 6.54
CA SER A 238 26.33 -2.80 5.71
C SER A 238 25.69 -3.32 4.42
N LEU A 239 24.45 -2.91 4.17
CA LEU A 239 23.72 -3.23 2.94
C LEU A 239 23.74 -2.09 1.92
N GLY A 240 24.42 -0.99 2.22
CA GLY A 240 24.65 0.11 1.28
C GLY A 240 24.63 1.48 1.95
N LYS A 241 25.00 2.48 1.15
CA LYS A 241 25.17 3.88 1.54
C LYS A 241 24.29 4.76 0.67
N GLN A 242 24.03 5.98 1.12
CA GLN A 242 23.17 6.94 0.42
C GLN A 242 23.72 7.30 -0.97
N ASP A 243 25.04 7.31 -1.14
CA ASP A 243 25.71 7.57 -2.43
C ASP A 243 25.52 6.45 -3.46
N SER A 244 25.17 5.24 -3.02
CA SER A 244 24.84 4.10 -3.87
C SER A 244 23.33 3.93 -4.12
N SER A 245 22.53 4.91 -3.70
CA SER A 245 21.08 4.92 -3.90
C SER A 245 20.72 4.98 -5.39
N THR A 246 19.73 4.18 -5.77
CA THR A 246 19.11 4.20 -7.10
C THR A 246 17.61 4.08 -6.95
N PHE A 247 16.85 4.82 -7.75
CA PHE A 247 15.41 4.67 -7.83
C PHE A 247 15.05 3.74 -8.97
N ALA A 248 14.24 2.73 -8.68
CA ALA A 248 13.79 1.75 -9.66
C ALA A 248 12.27 1.52 -9.55
N THR A 249 11.62 1.36 -10.70
CA THR A 249 10.24 0.90 -10.80
C THR A 249 10.23 -0.62 -11.01
N ALA A 250 9.50 -1.37 -10.18
CA ALA A 250 9.47 -2.83 -10.29
C ALA A 250 8.94 -3.36 -11.65
N ASN A 251 8.09 -2.56 -12.32
CA ASN A 251 7.62 -2.73 -13.70
C ASN A 251 7.02 -1.40 -14.19
N GLU A 252 6.52 -1.34 -15.43
CA GLU A 252 5.98 -0.11 -16.06
C GLU A 252 4.85 0.59 -15.28
N ASN A 253 4.24 -0.07 -14.29
CA ASN A 253 3.23 0.51 -13.40
C ASN A 253 3.46 0.11 -11.93
N GLY A 254 4.71 -0.26 -11.60
CA GLY A 254 5.08 -0.85 -10.32
C GLY A 254 5.40 0.22 -9.27
N PRO A 255 5.45 -0.15 -7.99
CA PRO A 255 5.93 0.76 -6.96
C PRO A 255 7.35 1.22 -7.29
N VAL A 256 7.61 2.50 -7.02
CA VAL A 256 8.99 3.01 -6.99
C VAL A 256 9.63 2.53 -5.70
N ALA A 257 10.81 1.93 -5.82
CA ALA A 257 11.67 1.56 -4.72
C ALA A 257 12.97 2.36 -4.80
N ILE A 258 13.52 2.69 -3.64
CA ILE A 258 14.91 3.11 -3.51
C ILE A 258 15.74 1.87 -3.13
N ALA A 259 16.83 1.64 -3.85
CA ALA A 259 17.74 0.53 -3.64
C ALA A 259 19.14 1.07 -3.37
N TYR A 260 19.86 0.43 -2.44
CA TYR A 260 21.24 0.75 -2.10
C TYR A 260 22.12 -0.42 -2.48
N ALA A 261 23.27 -0.14 -3.10
CA ALA A 261 24.23 -1.18 -3.42
C ALA A 261 25.07 -1.51 -2.18
N SER A 262 25.08 -2.78 -1.78
CA SER A 262 25.99 -3.27 -0.74
C SER A 262 27.43 -3.28 -1.26
N GLU A 263 28.36 -2.88 -0.40
CA GLU A 263 29.81 -2.93 -0.69
C GLU A 263 30.32 -4.38 -0.78
N ASN A 264 29.58 -5.33 -0.20
CA ASN A 264 29.89 -6.76 -0.25
C ASN A 264 29.28 -7.36 -1.53
N ARG A 265 29.97 -7.20 -2.67
CA ARG A 265 29.58 -7.80 -3.96
C ARG A 265 29.66 -9.33 -3.92
N GLN A 266 28.72 -9.98 -3.25
CA GLN A 266 28.33 -11.32 -3.67
C GLN A 266 27.28 -11.13 -4.75
N VAL A 267 27.79 -11.04 -5.99
CA VAL A 267 27.00 -10.74 -7.19
C VAL A 267 25.85 -11.74 -7.29
N CYS A 268 24.61 -11.26 -7.08
CA CYS A 268 23.43 -11.98 -7.54
C CYS A 268 23.37 -11.83 -9.06
N LEU A 269 24.13 -12.67 -9.78
CA LEU A 269 23.91 -12.84 -11.22
C LEU A 269 22.56 -13.57 -11.39
N PRO A 270 21.66 -13.09 -12.27
CA PRO A 270 20.55 -13.92 -12.70
C PRO A 270 21.11 -15.15 -13.42
N GLU A 271 20.67 -16.34 -13.04
CA GLU A 271 20.92 -17.54 -13.84
C GLU A 271 20.28 -17.34 -15.23
N VAL A 272 21.08 -17.58 -16.27
CA VAL A 272 20.74 -17.50 -17.69
C VAL A 272 19.83 -18.66 -18.08
#